data_AF-A0A353N199-F1
#
_entry.id   AF-A0A353N199-F1
#
_cell.length_a   1.000
_cell.length_b   1.000
_cell.length_c   1.000
_cell.angle_alpha   90.00
_cell.angle_beta   90.00
_cell.angle_gamma   90.00
#
_symmetry.space_group_name_H-M   'P 1'
#
loop_
_entity.id
_entity.type
_entity.pdbx_description
1 polymer ?
#
loop_
_entity_poly.entity_id
_entity_poly.type
_entity_poly.pdbx_seq_one_letter_code
_entity_poly.pdbx_strand_id
1 'polypeptide(L)'
;LFEDISRHNALDKAIGWGLISEMDLGRTMAIQSGRLPRDMVAKAAAAGIPLLGSVSAPTDAGIALAKEAGITLVGFIREKRMNIYSFPERIKG
;
A
#
# COMPACT_ATOMS: atom_id res chain seq x y z
N LEU A 1 -2.90 -12.11 -7.04
CA LEU A 1 -2.11 -12.35 -5.81
C LEU A 1 -0.68 -12.63 -6.25
N PHE A 2 0.31 -11.96 -5.65
CA PHE A 2 1.72 -12.19 -5.95
C PHE A 2 2.45 -12.49 -4.64
N GLU A 3 3.31 -13.49 -4.68
CA GLU A 3 4.03 -13.99 -3.52
C GLU A 3 5.54 -14.00 -3.77
N ASP A 4 6.28 -13.78 -2.70
CA ASP A 4 7.73 -13.85 -2.65
C ASP A 4 8.19 -13.95 -1.19
N ILE A 5 9.39 -14.49 -0.98
CA ILE A 5 10.04 -14.50 0.34
C ILE A 5 10.26 -13.06 0.82
N SER A 6 10.61 -12.16 -0.11
CA SER A 6 10.74 -10.72 0.12
C SER A 6 9.42 -10.01 -0.16
N ARG A 7 8.87 -9.35 0.85
CA ARG A 7 7.65 -8.55 0.69
C ARG A 7 7.81 -7.38 -0.28
N HIS A 8 9.04 -6.92 -0.46
CA HIS A 8 9.38 -5.88 -1.43
C HIS A 8 9.20 -6.40 -2.85
N ASN A 9 9.69 -7.62 -3.11
CA ASN A 9 9.57 -8.26 -4.40
C ASN A 9 8.12 -8.64 -4.69
N ALA A 10 7.36 -9.07 -3.68
CA ALA A 10 5.93 -9.37 -3.85
C ALA A 10 5.14 -8.15 -4.32
N LEU A 11 5.40 -6.95 -3.75
CA LEU A 11 4.78 -5.72 -4.24
C LEU A 11 5.26 -5.37 -5.65
N ASP A 12 6.57 -5.46 -5.92
CA ASP A 12 7.12 -5.14 -7.25
C ASP A 12 6.52 -6.02 -8.34
N LYS A 13 6.35 -7.32 -8.08
CA LYS A 13 5.68 -8.26 -8.99
C LYS A 13 4.23 -7.84 -9.25
N ALA A 14 3.51 -7.43 -8.21
CA ALA A 14 2.13 -6.98 -8.35
C ALA A 14 2.01 -5.69 -9.17
N ILE A 15 2.88 -4.71 -8.90
CA ILE A 15 2.95 -3.46 -9.66
C ILE A 15 3.33 -3.76 -11.12
N GLY A 16 4.40 -4.51 -11.34
CA GLY A 16 4.89 -4.85 -12.68
C GLY A 16 3.85 -5.60 -13.51
N TRP A 17 3.13 -6.56 -12.90
CA TRP A 17 2.04 -7.23 -13.58
C TRP A 17 0.89 -6.29 -13.94
N GLY A 18 0.51 -5.36 -13.05
CA GLY A 18 -0.52 -4.37 -13.35
C GLY A 18 -0.13 -3.46 -14.51
N LEU A 19 1.14 -3.04 -14.59
CA LEU A 19 1.67 -2.26 -15.72
C LEU A 19 1.65 -3.05 -17.03
N ILE A 20 2.13 -4.30 -17.02
CA ILE A 20 2.13 -5.18 -18.20
C ILE A 20 0.70 -5.46 -18.68
N SER A 21 -0.25 -5.52 -17.74
CA SER A 21 -1.67 -5.77 -18.02
C SER A 21 -2.45 -4.49 -18.34
N GLU A 22 -1.76 -3.36 -18.55
CA GLU A 22 -2.34 -2.04 -18.88
C GLU A 22 -3.41 -1.58 -17.87
N MET A 23 -3.28 -1.96 -16.60
CA MET A 23 -4.21 -1.54 -15.56
C MET A 23 -3.96 -0.09 -15.16
N ASP A 24 -5.06 0.66 -14.96
CA ASP A 24 -5.00 1.96 -14.30
C ASP A 24 -4.75 1.79 -12.79
N LEU A 25 -3.49 1.75 -12.40
CA LEU A 25 -3.06 1.62 -10.99
C LEU A 25 -3.58 2.77 -10.11
N GLY A 26 -3.87 3.94 -10.69
CA GLY A 26 -4.48 5.09 -10.01
C GLY A 26 -5.89 4.82 -9.50
N ARG A 27 -6.52 3.73 -9.94
CA ARG A 27 -7.85 3.28 -9.50
C ARG A 27 -7.79 1.96 -8.74
N THR A 28 -6.63 1.59 -8.22
CA THR A 28 -6.41 0.33 -7.48
C THR A 28 -6.03 0.55 -6.03
N MET A 29 -5.92 -0.56 -5.28
CA MET A 29 -5.28 -0.59 -3.98
C MET A 29 -4.33 -1.79 -3.91
N ALA A 30 -3.24 -1.65 -3.14
CA ALA A 30 -2.34 -2.74 -2.84
C ALA A 30 -2.44 -3.14 -1.37
N ILE A 31 -2.58 -4.44 -1.11
CA ILE A 31 -2.58 -5.02 0.24
C ILE A 31 -1.43 -6.01 0.35
N GLN A 32 -0.68 -5.95 1.46
CA GLN A 32 0.43 -6.87 1.71
C GLN A 32 0.46 -7.42 3.14
N SER A 33 1.30 -8.42 3.36
CA SER A 33 1.43 -9.10 4.67
C SER A 33 2.50 -8.48 5.60
N GLY A 34 3.33 -7.56 5.14
CA GLY A 34 4.49 -7.04 5.86
C GLY A 34 4.35 -5.63 6.39
N ARG A 35 5.36 -5.16 7.12
CA ARG A 35 5.38 -3.78 7.61
C ARG A 35 5.35 -2.78 6.44
N LEU A 36 4.97 -1.54 6.74
CA LEU A 36 4.94 -0.44 5.76
C LEU A 36 6.04 0.59 6.09
N PRO A 37 7.32 0.30 5.81
CA PRO A 37 8.41 1.27 5.85
C PRO A 37 8.33 2.29 4.69
N ARG A 38 9.17 3.33 4.76
CA ARG A 38 9.20 4.44 3.79
C ARG A 38 9.38 3.96 2.34
N ASP A 39 10.29 3.04 2.09
CA ASP A 39 10.57 2.50 0.76
C ASP A 39 9.38 1.73 0.17
N MET A 40 8.59 1.07 1.03
CA MET A 40 7.38 0.37 0.63
C MET A 40 6.27 1.32 0.19
N VAL A 41 6.11 2.43 0.92
CA VAL A 41 5.22 3.52 0.53
C VAL A 41 5.71 4.23 -0.74
N ALA A 42 7.02 4.41 -0.88
CA ALA A 42 7.63 5.04 -2.06
C ALA A 42 7.33 4.26 -3.35
N LYS A 43 7.31 2.92 -3.29
CA LYS A 43 6.93 2.07 -4.44
C LYS A 43 5.48 2.28 -4.86
N ALA A 44 4.55 2.31 -3.89
CA ALA A 44 3.15 2.60 -4.17
C ALA A 44 2.97 4.01 -4.75
N ALA A 45 3.69 5.00 -4.21
CA ALA A 45 3.70 6.38 -4.71
C ALA A 45 4.18 6.46 -6.16
N ALA A 46 5.33 5.85 -6.45
CA ALA A 46 5.92 5.84 -7.77
C ALA A 46 5.01 5.12 -8.79
N ALA A 47 4.29 4.08 -8.36
CA ALA A 47 3.33 3.36 -9.18
C ALA A 47 1.96 4.08 -9.31
N GLY A 48 1.75 5.20 -8.62
CA GLY A 48 0.48 5.92 -8.63
C GLY A 48 -0.64 5.22 -7.87
N ILE A 49 -0.34 4.25 -7.00
CA ILE A 49 -1.36 3.52 -6.23
C ILE A 49 -1.84 4.40 -5.06
N PRO A 50 -3.13 4.79 -5.01
CA PRO A 50 -3.63 5.74 -4.01
C PRO A 50 -3.86 5.14 -2.61
N LEU A 51 -3.89 3.82 -2.47
CA LEU A 51 -4.13 3.14 -1.20
C LEU A 51 -3.18 1.95 -1.02
N LEU A 52 -2.43 1.97 0.09
CA LEU A 52 -1.54 0.89 0.50
C LEU A 52 -1.94 0.38 1.89
N GLY A 53 -2.32 -0.89 1.97
CA GLY A 53 -2.77 -1.54 3.19
C GLY A 53 -1.86 -2.68 3.63
N SER A 54 -1.88 -2.96 4.94
CA SER A 54 -1.22 -4.14 5.50
C SER A 54 -1.91 -4.71 6.73
N VAL A 55 -1.74 -6.02 6.92
CA VAL A 55 -2.05 -6.71 8.19
C VAL A 55 -1.04 -6.41 9.31
N SER A 56 0.09 -5.77 9.00
CA SER A 56 1.16 -5.41 9.94
C SER A 56 1.23 -3.89 10.17
N ALA A 57 2.12 -3.47 11.08
CA ALA A 57 2.31 -2.06 11.44
C ALA A 57 3.05 -1.25 10.36
N PRO A 58 2.69 0.02 10.14
CA PRO A 58 3.55 0.97 9.45
C PRO A 58 4.72 1.43 10.32
N THR A 59 5.65 2.19 9.75
CA THR A 59 6.65 2.98 10.50
C THR A 59 6.31 4.46 10.42
N ASP A 60 6.85 5.28 11.33
CA ASP A 60 6.65 6.74 11.30
C ASP A 60 7.11 7.35 9.97
N ALA A 61 8.24 6.89 9.44
CA ALA A 61 8.75 7.32 8.15
C ALA A 61 7.85 6.91 6.98
N GLY A 62 7.18 5.76 7.07
CA GLY A 62 6.16 5.34 6.10
C GLY A 62 4.89 6.19 6.18
N ILE A 63 4.42 6.49 7.40
CA ILE A 63 3.26 7.37 7.61
C ILE A 63 3.54 8.78 7.08
N ALA A 64 4.72 9.33 7.37
CA ALA A 64 5.13 10.65 6.91
C ALA A 64 5.12 10.73 5.37
N LEU A 65 5.77 9.77 4.70
CA LEU A 65 5.76 9.73 3.24
C LEU A 65 4.36 9.52 2.66
N ALA A 66 3.52 8.70 3.30
CA ALA A 66 2.16 8.50 2.80
C ALA A 66 1.36 9.80 2.80
N LYS A 67 1.52 10.63 3.84
CA LYS A 67 0.92 11.98 3.92
C LYS A 67 1.48 12.92 2.84
N GLU A 68 2.79 12.93 2.64
CA GLU A 68 3.46 13.73 1.60
C GLU A 68 3.00 13.33 0.18
N ALA A 69 2.89 12.03 -0.07
CA ALA A 69 2.59 11.47 -1.39
C ALA A 69 1.08 11.36 -1.69
N GLY A 70 0.21 11.77 -0.77
CA GLY A 70 -1.24 11.67 -0.98
C GLY A 70 -1.78 10.24 -0.98
N ILE A 71 -1.14 9.30 -0.26
CA ILE A 71 -1.53 7.87 -0.20
C ILE A 71 -2.30 7.57 1.07
N THR A 72 -3.43 6.90 0.96
CA THR A 72 -4.16 6.33 2.10
C THR A 72 -3.38 5.11 2.62
N LEU A 73 -2.81 5.22 3.83
CA LEU A 73 -2.02 4.16 4.45
C LEU A 73 -2.85 3.47 5.53
N VAL A 74 -3.01 2.16 5.41
CA VAL A 74 -3.82 1.36 6.34
C VAL A 74 -2.95 0.25 6.94
N GLY A 75 -2.99 0.11 8.27
CA GLY A 75 -2.27 -0.94 8.98
C GLY A 75 -3.20 -1.77 9.86
N PHE A 76 -2.70 -2.91 10.33
CA PHE A 76 -3.43 -3.85 11.20
C PHE A 76 -4.79 -4.29 10.64
N ILE A 77 -4.92 -4.44 9.31
CA ILE A 77 -6.15 -4.93 8.67
C ILE A 77 -6.48 -6.32 9.20
N ARG A 78 -7.68 -6.48 9.77
CA ARG A 78 -8.31 -7.72 10.21
C ARG A 78 -9.79 -7.65 9.85
N GLU A 79 -10.48 -8.78 9.92
CA GLU A 79 -11.89 -8.95 9.53
C GLU A 79 -12.76 -7.68 9.60
N LYS A 80 -13.03 -7.16 10.79
CA LYS A 80 -13.91 -5.99 11.00
C LYS A 80 -13.18 -4.78 11.59
N ARG A 81 -11.84 -4.72 11.49
CA ARG A 81 -11.05 -3.62 12.05
C ARG A 81 -9.80 -3.32 11.25
N MET A 82 -9.44 -2.05 11.22
CA MET A 82 -8.19 -1.56 10.66
C MET A 82 -7.87 -0.19 11.25
N ASN A 83 -6.59 0.21 11.15
CA ASN A 83 -6.15 1.54 11.54
C ASN A 83 -5.78 2.33 10.27
N ILE A 84 -6.42 3.48 10.07
CA ILE A 84 -6.12 4.38 8.96
C ILE A 84 -5.17 5.47 9.46
N TYR A 85 -4.03 5.62 8.79
CA TYR A 85 -2.95 6.53 9.20
C TYR A 85 -2.87 7.81 8.35
N SER A 86 -3.52 7.83 7.19
CA SER A 86 -3.58 8.97 6.27
C SER A 86 -4.82 8.90 5.37
N PHE A 87 -5.36 10.06 5.00
CA PHE A 87 -6.49 10.25 4.06
C PHE A 87 -7.67 9.27 4.27
N PRO A 88 -8.29 9.26 5.47
CA PRO A 88 -9.41 8.36 5.79
C PRO A 88 -10.66 8.58 4.93
N GLU A 89 -10.82 9.78 4.35
CA GLU A 89 -11.94 10.14 3.49
C GLU A 89 -12.09 9.27 2.23
N ARG A 90 -11.06 8.51 1.84
CA ARG A 90 -11.13 7.55 0.72
C ARG A 90 -11.76 6.21 1.07
N ILE A 91 -12.07 5.96 2.34
CA ILE A 91 -12.65 4.70 2.81
C ILE A 91 -14.07 4.94 3.31
N LYS A 92 -15.02 4.15 2.82
CA LYS A 92 -16.42 4.13 3.27
C LYS A 92 -16.69 2.85 4.07
N GLY A 93 -17.44 2.98 5.15
CA GLY A 93 -17.94 1.88 5.98
C GLY A 93 -19.38 1.53 5.68
#